data_AF-A0A2W6E4T6-F1
#
_entry.id   AF-A0A2W6E4T6-F1
#
_cell.length_a   1.000
_cell.length_b   1.000
_cell.length_c   1.000
_cell.angle_alpha   90.00
_cell.angle_beta   90.00
_cell.angle_gamma   90.00
#
_symmetry.space_group_name_H-M   'P 1'
#
loop_
_entity.id
_entity.type
_entity.pdbx_description
1 polymer ?
#
loop_
_entity_poly.entity_id
_entity_poly.type
_entity_poly.pdbx_seq_one_letter_code
_entity_poly.pdbx_strand_id
1 'polypeptide(L)'
;MPADSALRRALRRARDGVLLDVTEAAVLLRARAADLDDLLASAARVRDAGLTDAGRPGVITYSRKVFVPLTRLCRDRCHYCTFATVPHRLPAAFLERDEVLEIARQGAAHGCKEALFTLGDRPEERWPAAREWLDARGYSSTLDYVRACAIAVLEETGLLPHLNPGVLSWTELQRLKPVAPSMGIMLETTATRLFSELGGPGFGSPDKEPAVRLRVLEDAGRLAVPFTTGILVGIGETRTERAESLFAIRKVARAFSGIQEVIVQNFRAKPDTAMRDVADADLVELAATVAVARLVLGPGMRIQAPPNLVDDQYDLLLRAGIDDWGGVSPVTPDHVNPERPWPVIEELARHTSAAGFTLAERLTAYPPYLQEPWLDPRLRPHVDALAAPSGLADPAARPVGRPWQEPDGGGLAASGRVDLHVTIDSTGRSADRRTDFDDVYGDWDSLQVPAPVIRLAGDVRAALARAADDPAGLTDGQYESLFAADGPALEVLCALADDVRRDTVGDTVTYVVNRN
;
A
#
# COMPACT_ATOMS: atom_id res chain seq x y z
N MET A 1 -36.61 -6.31 10.71
CA MET A 1 -37.32 -6.73 9.48
C MET A 1 -37.12 -5.85 8.23
N PRO A 2 -36.32 -4.76 8.25
CA PRO A 2 -35.70 -4.22 7.01
C PRO A 2 -34.23 -4.65 6.80
N ALA A 3 -33.56 -5.11 7.86
CA ALA A 3 -32.17 -5.61 7.78
C ALA A 3 -32.03 -6.88 6.90
N ASP A 4 -32.99 -7.80 6.98
CA ASP A 4 -32.89 -9.11 6.32
C ASP A 4 -33.21 -9.04 4.82
N SER A 5 -33.97 -8.03 4.37
CA SER A 5 -34.18 -7.79 2.94
C SER A 5 -32.96 -7.14 2.30
N ALA A 6 -32.32 -6.19 2.98
CA ALA A 6 -31.08 -5.56 2.54
C ALA A 6 -29.94 -6.59 2.42
N LEU A 7 -29.77 -7.45 3.43
CA LEU A 7 -28.73 -8.48 3.42
C LEU A 7 -28.94 -9.50 2.30
N ARG A 8 -30.17 -10.03 2.13
CA ARG A 8 -30.48 -10.95 1.01
C ARG A 8 -30.23 -10.31 -0.36
N ARG A 9 -30.55 -9.03 -0.53
CA ARG A 9 -30.26 -8.29 -1.77
C ARG A 9 -28.76 -8.16 -1.99
N ALA A 10 -27.99 -7.78 -0.97
CA ALA A 10 -26.55 -7.62 -1.10
C ALA A 10 -25.85 -8.96 -1.39
N LEU A 11 -26.27 -10.05 -0.72
CA LEU A 11 -25.77 -11.41 -0.97
C LEU A 11 -26.07 -11.86 -2.41
N ARG A 12 -27.28 -11.61 -2.90
CA ARG A 12 -27.63 -11.90 -4.30
C ARG A 12 -26.72 -11.13 -5.26
N ARG A 13 -26.50 -9.84 -5.04
CA ARG A 13 -25.62 -9.02 -5.89
C ARG A 13 -24.17 -9.51 -5.87
N ALA A 14 -23.68 -9.91 -4.69
CA ALA A 14 -22.37 -10.53 -4.55
C ALA A 14 -22.27 -11.85 -5.35
N ARG A 15 -23.30 -12.70 -5.30
CA ARG A 15 -23.35 -13.93 -6.09
C ARG A 15 -23.32 -13.66 -7.60
N ASP A 16 -24.10 -12.68 -8.04
CA ASP A 16 -24.26 -12.29 -9.44
C ASP A 16 -23.03 -11.49 -9.96
N GLY A 17 -22.00 -11.27 -9.13
CA GLY A 17 -20.78 -10.56 -9.52
C GLY A 17 -20.97 -9.06 -9.76
N VAL A 18 -22.03 -8.47 -9.21
CA VAL A 18 -22.32 -7.04 -9.41
C VAL A 18 -21.43 -6.19 -8.50
N LEU A 19 -20.98 -5.04 -9.00
CA LEU A 19 -20.26 -4.07 -8.21
C LEU A 19 -21.09 -3.63 -6.99
N LEU A 20 -20.50 -3.83 -5.81
CA LEU A 20 -21.05 -3.42 -4.53
C LEU A 20 -20.69 -1.95 -4.27
N ASP A 21 -21.60 -1.23 -3.62
CA ASP A 21 -21.32 0.07 -3.00
C ASP A 21 -20.97 -0.08 -1.51
N VAL A 22 -20.61 1.04 -0.87
CA VAL A 22 -20.23 1.07 0.57
C VAL A 22 -21.38 0.59 1.46
N THR A 23 -22.62 0.92 1.12
CA THR A 23 -23.79 0.53 1.92
C THR A 23 -24.02 -0.97 1.85
N GLU A 24 -23.96 -1.54 0.64
CA GLU A 24 -24.08 -2.98 0.42
C GLU A 24 -22.94 -3.75 1.10
N ALA A 25 -21.71 -3.24 1.03
CA ALA A 25 -20.56 -3.82 1.75
C ALA A 25 -20.75 -3.77 3.27
N ALA A 26 -21.19 -2.64 3.82
CA ALA A 26 -21.45 -2.50 5.26
C ALA A 26 -22.57 -3.45 5.75
N VAL A 27 -23.58 -3.68 4.90
CA VAL A 27 -24.64 -4.67 5.17
C VAL A 27 -24.07 -6.10 5.17
N LEU A 28 -23.21 -6.46 4.22
CA LEU A 28 -22.61 -7.79 4.13
C LEU A 28 -21.73 -8.14 5.33
N LEU A 29 -21.09 -7.15 5.96
CA LEU A 29 -20.31 -7.35 7.20
C LEU A 29 -21.14 -7.87 8.39
N ARG A 30 -22.47 -7.85 8.27
CA ARG A 30 -23.41 -8.40 9.27
C ARG A 30 -23.73 -9.87 9.05
N ALA A 31 -23.28 -10.49 7.95
CA ALA A 31 -23.58 -11.87 7.61
C ALA A 31 -23.12 -12.82 8.73
N ARG A 32 -23.98 -13.77 9.12
CA ARG A 32 -23.74 -14.79 10.15
C ARG A 32 -24.40 -16.11 9.71
N ALA A 33 -23.92 -17.24 10.23
CA ALA A 33 -24.47 -18.57 9.93
C ALA A 33 -24.65 -18.79 8.41
N ALA A 34 -25.84 -19.19 7.95
CA ALA A 34 -26.09 -19.47 6.54
C ALA A 34 -25.83 -18.28 5.59
N ASP A 35 -26.08 -17.05 6.04
CA ASP A 35 -25.78 -15.85 5.26
C ASP A 35 -24.26 -15.64 5.12
N LEU A 36 -23.49 -16.03 6.15
CA LEU A 36 -22.03 -16.02 6.08
C LEU A 36 -21.57 -17.05 5.06
N ASP A 37 -22.05 -18.30 5.12
CA ASP A 37 -21.66 -19.35 4.19
C ASP A 37 -21.90 -18.94 2.71
N ASP A 38 -23.01 -18.25 2.43
CA ASP A 38 -23.35 -17.70 1.12
C ASP A 38 -22.39 -16.56 0.67
N LEU A 39 -22.01 -15.67 1.59
CA LEU A 39 -21.00 -14.64 1.36
C LEU A 39 -19.62 -15.27 1.07
N LEU A 40 -19.18 -16.23 1.91
CA LEU A 40 -17.90 -16.91 1.76
C LEU A 40 -17.83 -17.64 0.41
N ALA A 41 -18.90 -18.32 -0.01
CA ALA A 41 -18.96 -18.99 -1.31
C ALA A 41 -18.75 -18.02 -2.49
N SER A 42 -19.26 -16.78 -2.38
CA SER A 42 -19.06 -15.77 -3.41
C SER A 42 -17.63 -15.23 -3.42
N ALA A 43 -17.05 -14.96 -2.24
CA ALA A 43 -15.66 -14.53 -2.12
C ALA A 43 -14.67 -15.60 -2.61
N ALA A 44 -14.90 -16.87 -2.28
CA ALA A 44 -14.09 -17.99 -2.76
C ALA A 44 -14.05 -18.08 -4.29
N ARG A 45 -15.20 -17.92 -4.98
CA ARG A 45 -15.23 -17.89 -6.45
C ARG A 45 -14.39 -16.75 -7.03
N VAL A 46 -14.41 -15.56 -6.41
CA VAL A 46 -13.58 -14.43 -6.84
C VAL A 46 -12.10 -14.70 -6.60
N ARG A 47 -11.74 -15.33 -5.47
CA ARG A 47 -10.37 -15.76 -5.18
C ARG A 47 -9.86 -16.77 -6.20
N ASP A 48 -10.65 -17.80 -6.51
CA ASP A 48 -10.26 -18.85 -7.46
C ASP A 48 -10.09 -18.31 -8.89
N ALA A 49 -10.96 -17.39 -9.31
CA ALA A 49 -10.81 -16.66 -10.56
C ALA A 49 -9.49 -15.85 -10.60
N GLY A 50 -9.18 -15.16 -9.49
CA GLY A 50 -7.95 -14.39 -9.35
C GLY A 50 -6.66 -15.22 -9.28
N LEU A 51 -6.74 -16.46 -8.79
CA LEU A 51 -5.65 -17.43 -8.84
C LEU A 51 -5.44 -17.97 -10.26
N THR A 52 -6.53 -18.22 -10.98
CA THR A 52 -6.48 -18.68 -12.38
C THR A 52 -5.88 -17.60 -13.29
N ASP A 53 -6.31 -16.36 -13.15
CA ASP A 53 -5.78 -15.20 -13.89
C ASP A 53 -4.28 -14.97 -13.63
N ALA A 54 -3.85 -15.20 -12.38
CA ALA A 54 -2.44 -15.13 -12.00
C ALA A 54 -1.62 -16.38 -12.42
N GLY A 55 -2.19 -17.32 -13.17
CA GLY A 55 -1.49 -18.52 -13.64
C GLY A 55 -1.15 -19.54 -12.55
N ARG A 56 -1.84 -19.49 -11.40
CA ARG A 56 -1.56 -20.32 -10.22
C ARG A 56 -2.85 -20.90 -9.57
N PRO A 57 -3.70 -21.60 -10.34
CA PRO A 57 -4.96 -22.12 -9.84
C PRO A 57 -4.74 -23.03 -8.62
N GLY A 58 -5.52 -22.81 -7.56
CA GLY A 58 -5.44 -23.62 -6.34
C GLY A 58 -4.19 -23.41 -5.48
N VAL A 59 -3.38 -22.37 -5.73
CA VAL A 59 -2.17 -22.08 -4.94
C VAL A 59 -2.43 -20.96 -3.93
N ILE A 60 -2.19 -21.24 -2.65
CA ILE A 60 -2.18 -20.26 -1.56
C ILE A 60 -0.72 -19.96 -1.21
N THR A 61 -0.36 -18.69 -1.10
CA THR A 61 1.03 -18.30 -0.85
C THR A 61 1.33 -17.96 0.61
N TYR A 62 2.60 -17.94 0.97
CA TYR A 62 3.12 -17.36 2.22
C TYR A 62 4.54 -16.84 1.99
N SER A 63 4.99 -15.88 2.79
CA SER A 63 6.40 -15.45 2.78
C SER A 63 7.14 -16.05 3.97
N ARG A 64 8.26 -16.74 3.72
CA ARG A 64 9.13 -17.25 4.78
C ARG A 64 10.14 -16.17 5.17
N LYS A 65 9.99 -15.61 6.37
CA LYS A 65 10.71 -14.40 6.79
C LYS A 65 11.34 -14.47 8.16
N VAL A 66 12.27 -13.55 8.44
CA VAL A 66 12.62 -13.13 9.81
C VAL A 66 12.02 -11.77 10.11
N PHE A 67 11.64 -11.54 11.37
CA PHE A 67 11.17 -10.26 11.87
C PHE A 67 12.36 -9.53 12.50
N VAL A 68 12.72 -8.36 11.97
CA VAL A 68 13.79 -7.49 12.49
C VAL A 68 13.14 -6.30 13.20
N PRO A 69 13.02 -6.32 14.54
CA PRO A 69 12.44 -5.22 15.31
C PRO A 69 13.48 -4.11 15.53
N LEU A 70 13.89 -3.43 14.44
CA LEU A 70 15.05 -2.52 14.42
C LEU A 70 15.02 -1.50 15.56
N THR A 71 13.83 -0.97 15.86
CA THR A 71 13.58 -0.22 17.10
C THR A 71 12.15 -0.42 17.55
N ARG A 72 11.97 -0.51 18.87
CA ARG A 72 10.66 -0.50 19.54
C ARG A 72 10.31 0.88 20.09
N LEU A 73 11.14 1.89 19.87
CA LEU A 73 10.79 3.27 20.16
C LEU A 73 9.92 3.82 19.03
N CYS A 74 8.95 4.66 19.37
CA CYS A 74 8.04 5.28 18.42
C CYS A 74 7.65 6.68 18.91
N ARG A 75 7.37 7.61 17.99
CA ARG A 75 6.75 8.89 18.33
C ARG A 75 5.28 8.73 18.72
N ASP A 76 4.58 7.80 18.08
CA ASP A 76 3.18 7.48 18.33
C ASP A 76 2.92 6.80 19.69
N ARG A 77 1.64 6.76 20.07
CA ARG A 77 1.11 6.17 21.31
C ARG A 77 -0.15 5.35 21.03
N CYS A 78 -0.13 4.51 20.00
CA CYS A 78 -1.30 3.74 19.59
C CYS A 78 -1.82 2.90 20.76
N HIS A 79 -3.09 3.09 21.13
CA HIS A 79 -3.66 2.52 22.35
C HIS A 79 -3.86 0.99 22.29
N TYR A 80 -3.73 0.39 21.11
CA TYR A 80 -3.77 -1.07 20.85
C TYR A 80 -2.38 -1.71 20.70
N CYS A 81 -1.29 -0.93 20.69
CA CYS A 81 0.03 -1.41 20.30
C CYS A 81 0.92 -1.71 21.52
N THR A 82 1.43 -2.94 21.60
CA THR A 82 2.47 -3.34 22.57
C THR A 82 3.88 -3.27 22.01
N PHE A 83 4.03 -3.14 20.69
CA PHE A 83 5.34 -3.08 20.05
C PHE A 83 6.11 -1.83 20.47
N ALA A 84 5.43 -0.68 20.51
CA ALA A 84 6.01 0.57 20.96
C ALA A 84 6.26 0.56 22.47
N THR A 85 7.46 0.96 22.88
CA THR A 85 7.87 1.06 24.29
C THR A 85 8.65 2.34 24.55
N VAL A 86 9.22 2.46 25.74
CA VAL A 86 9.94 3.64 26.23
C VAL A 86 11.43 3.33 26.43
N PRO A 87 12.33 4.33 26.32
CA PRO A 87 13.78 4.10 26.33
C PRO A 87 14.30 3.29 27.53
N HIS A 88 13.83 3.57 28.75
CA HIS A 88 14.32 2.88 29.96
C HIS A 88 13.90 1.41 30.07
N ARG A 89 13.04 0.90 29.16
CA ARG A 89 12.67 -0.52 29.08
C ARG A 89 13.47 -1.28 28.02
N LEU A 90 14.42 -0.63 27.35
CA LEU A 90 15.23 -1.21 26.30
C LEU A 90 16.72 -1.18 26.70
N PRO A 91 17.50 -2.20 26.30
CA PRO A 91 18.95 -2.17 26.48
C PRO A 91 19.61 -1.12 25.56
N ALA A 92 19.02 -0.85 24.38
CA ALA A 92 19.46 0.15 23.43
C ALA A 92 18.26 0.73 22.66
N ALA A 93 18.42 1.92 22.09
CA ALA A 93 17.35 2.59 21.32
C ALA A 93 17.04 1.87 20.00
N PHE A 94 18.05 1.26 19.38
CA PHE A 94 17.95 0.47 18.15
C PHE A 94 18.81 -0.79 18.30
N LEU A 95 18.52 -1.82 17.50
CA LEU A 95 19.45 -2.93 17.27
C LEU A 95 20.70 -2.41 16.55
N GLU A 96 21.87 -2.89 16.95
CA GLU A 96 23.10 -2.68 16.19
C GLU A 96 23.05 -3.43 14.85
N ARG A 97 23.85 -2.96 13.88
CA ARG A 97 23.92 -3.58 12.55
C ARG A 97 24.29 -5.07 12.64
N ASP A 98 25.19 -5.44 13.55
CA ASP A 98 25.62 -6.83 13.72
C ASP A 98 24.50 -7.71 14.33
N GLU A 99 23.65 -7.15 15.19
CA GLU A 99 22.46 -7.86 15.70
C GLU A 99 21.42 -8.08 14.60
N VAL A 100 21.21 -7.08 13.73
CA VAL A 100 20.36 -7.21 12.54
C VAL A 100 20.90 -8.31 11.61
N LEU A 101 22.21 -8.31 11.35
CA LEU A 101 22.85 -9.31 10.52
C LEU A 101 22.78 -10.71 11.13
N GLU A 102 22.89 -10.84 12.46
CA GLU A 102 22.75 -12.12 13.13
C GLU A 102 21.34 -12.71 12.96
N ILE A 103 20.29 -11.90 13.15
CA ILE A 103 18.90 -12.31 12.89
C ILE A 103 18.75 -12.75 11.42
N ALA A 104 19.28 -11.97 10.48
CA ALA A 104 19.19 -12.28 9.06
C ALA A 104 19.97 -13.57 8.68
N ARG A 105 21.15 -13.81 9.26
CA ARG A 105 21.93 -15.04 9.06
C ARG A 105 21.21 -16.27 9.61
N GLN A 106 20.59 -16.15 10.78
CA GLN A 106 19.73 -17.22 11.31
C GLN A 106 18.54 -17.49 10.38
N GLY A 107 17.93 -16.44 9.84
CA GLY A 107 16.91 -16.54 8.79
C GLY A 107 17.38 -17.30 7.55
N ALA A 108 18.55 -16.91 7.02
CA ALA A 108 19.18 -17.54 5.87
C ALA A 108 19.43 -19.04 6.09
N ALA A 109 19.93 -19.40 7.27
CA ALA A 109 20.18 -20.79 7.66
C ALA A 109 18.88 -21.64 7.69
N HIS A 110 17.73 -21.01 7.95
CA HIS A 110 16.41 -21.66 7.94
C HIS A 110 15.66 -21.47 6.60
N GLY A 111 16.35 -20.99 5.57
CA GLY A 111 15.81 -20.81 4.22
C GLY A 111 14.86 -19.64 4.06
N CYS A 112 14.80 -18.70 5.01
CA CYS A 112 14.01 -17.47 4.86
C CYS A 112 14.53 -16.64 3.70
N LYS A 113 13.64 -16.03 2.93
CA LYS A 113 13.99 -15.18 1.78
C LYS A 113 13.68 -13.71 2.03
N GLU A 114 12.95 -13.41 3.09
CA GLU A 114 12.55 -12.06 3.46
C GLU A 114 13.10 -11.68 4.85
N ALA A 115 13.60 -10.44 4.95
CA ALA A 115 13.89 -9.77 6.20
C ALA A 115 12.87 -8.63 6.40
N LEU A 116 11.88 -8.86 7.26
CA LEU A 116 10.84 -7.89 7.57
C LEU A 116 11.36 -6.90 8.63
N PHE A 117 11.76 -5.71 8.19
CA PHE A 117 12.08 -4.60 9.08
C PHE A 117 10.80 -3.97 9.59
N THR A 118 10.58 -4.05 10.90
CA THR A 118 9.48 -3.35 11.57
C THR A 118 10.06 -2.45 12.66
N LEU A 119 9.57 -1.23 12.71
CA LEU A 119 10.05 -0.20 13.61
C LEU A 119 8.93 0.78 13.96
N GLY A 120 9.11 1.53 15.05
CA GLY A 120 8.26 2.67 15.33
C GLY A 120 8.62 3.88 14.48
N ASP A 121 7.61 4.72 14.20
CA ASP A 121 7.74 5.93 13.42
C ASP A 121 8.58 6.97 14.17
N ARG A 122 9.64 7.44 13.51
CA ARG A 122 10.49 8.60 13.88
C ARG A 122 10.70 8.79 15.39
N PRO A 123 11.19 7.77 16.13
CA PRO A 123 11.38 7.86 17.57
C PRO A 123 12.26 9.03 18.00
N GLU A 124 13.20 9.45 17.15
CA GLU A 124 14.12 10.56 17.36
C GLU A 124 13.45 11.94 17.47
N GLU A 125 12.18 12.07 17.07
CA GLU A 125 11.40 13.30 17.26
C GLU A 125 10.77 13.40 18.66
N ARG A 126 10.60 12.27 19.34
CA ARG A 126 10.01 12.20 20.68
C ARG A 126 11.04 11.91 21.76
N TRP A 127 12.03 11.07 21.45
CA TRP A 127 12.96 10.51 22.41
C TRP A 127 14.39 11.01 22.14
N PRO A 128 14.95 11.89 23.00
CA PRO A 128 16.33 12.33 22.88
C PRO A 128 17.34 11.17 22.82
N ALA A 129 17.10 10.09 23.58
CA ALA A 129 17.92 8.89 23.54
C ALA A 129 18.01 8.24 22.14
N ALA A 130 16.94 8.32 21.33
CA ALA A 130 16.97 7.82 19.95
C ALA A 130 17.81 8.75 19.05
N ARG A 131 17.68 10.07 19.21
CA ARG A 131 18.49 11.06 18.49
C ARG A 131 19.98 10.90 18.81
N GLU A 132 20.33 10.87 20.10
CA GLU A 132 21.70 10.70 20.57
C GLU A 132 22.32 9.39 20.07
N TRP A 133 21.55 8.30 20.04
CA TRP A 133 22.02 7.01 19.54
C TRP A 133 22.34 7.05 18.04
N LEU A 134 21.49 7.70 17.23
CA LEU A 134 21.69 7.86 15.79
C LEU A 134 22.88 8.77 15.48
N ASP A 135 22.97 9.91 16.15
CA ASP A 135 24.05 10.89 15.98
C ASP A 135 25.42 10.26 16.32
N ALA A 136 25.49 9.47 17.39
CA ALA A 136 26.70 8.76 17.79
C ALA A 136 27.18 7.72 16.74
N ARG A 137 26.31 7.28 15.84
CA ARG A 137 26.61 6.36 14.73
C ARG A 137 26.67 7.06 13.37
N GLY A 138 26.54 8.39 13.35
CA GLY A 138 26.62 9.20 12.13
C GLY A 138 25.37 9.13 11.25
N TYR A 139 24.20 8.79 11.79
CA TYR A 139 22.94 8.77 11.06
C TYR A 139 22.08 9.97 11.41
N SER A 140 21.58 10.69 10.40
CA SER A 140 20.70 11.85 10.61
C SER A 140 19.24 11.50 10.92
N SER A 141 18.82 10.28 10.63
CA SER A 141 17.44 9.82 10.83
C SER A 141 17.35 8.32 11.06
N THR A 142 16.24 7.86 11.62
CA THR A 142 15.93 6.43 11.70
C THR A 142 15.91 5.78 10.31
N LEU A 143 15.42 6.46 9.28
CA LEU A 143 15.31 5.92 7.92
C LEU A 143 16.67 5.79 7.22
N ASP A 144 17.62 6.67 7.54
CA ASP A 144 19.01 6.54 7.08
C ASP A 144 19.64 5.26 7.63
N TYR A 145 19.34 4.94 8.89
CA TYR A 145 19.82 3.71 9.53
C TYR A 145 19.13 2.46 8.99
N VAL A 146 17.81 2.50 8.77
CA VAL A 146 17.06 1.43 8.08
C VAL A 146 17.68 1.11 6.73
N ARG A 147 17.97 2.13 5.92
CA ARG A 147 18.60 1.96 4.60
C ARG A 147 19.97 1.26 4.72
N ALA A 148 20.81 1.70 5.66
CA ALA A 148 22.12 1.09 5.86
C ALA A 148 22.02 -0.39 6.28
N CYS A 149 21.07 -0.72 7.17
CA CYS A 149 20.83 -2.09 7.58
C CYS A 149 20.26 -2.96 6.45
N ALA A 150 19.34 -2.42 5.63
CA ALA A 150 18.78 -3.12 4.48
C ALA A 150 19.85 -3.48 3.43
N ILE A 151 20.77 -2.55 3.14
CA ILE A 151 21.93 -2.81 2.28
C ILE A 151 22.80 -3.91 2.87
N ALA A 152 23.15 -3.81 4.16
CA ALA A 152 23.96 -4.83 4.82
C ALA A 152 23.30 -6.22 4.76
N VAL A 153 21.98 -6.33 4.95
CA VAL A 153 21.25 -7.59 4.84
C VAL A 153 21.34 -8.18 3.44
N LEU A 154 21.16 -7.35 2.40
CA LEU A 154 21.30 -7.77 1.00
C LEU A 154 22.72 -8.29 0.71
N GLU A 155 23.74 -7.56 1.17
CA GLU A 155 25.15 -7.83 0.89
C GLU A 155 25.74 -9.00 1.66
N GLU A 156 25.32 -9.19 2.91
CA GLU A 156 25.94 -10.15 3.83
C GLU A 156 25.15 -11.45 3.95
N THR A 157 23.83 -11.42 3.66
CA THR A 157 22.95 -12.57 3.90
C THR A 157 22.14 -12.99 2.69
N GLY A 158 21.87 -12.06 1.75
CA GLY A 158 21.06 -12.31 0.56
C GLY A 158 19.55 -12.36 0.83
N LEU A 159 19.08 -12.08 2.05
CA LEU A 159 17.65 -11.90 2.32
C LEU A 159 17.15 -10.61 1.65
N LEU A 160 15.90 -10.62 1.20
CA LEU A 160 15.24 -9.46 0.60
C LEU A 160 14.58 -8.60 1.69
N PRO A 161 14.94 -7.31 1.83
CA PRO A 161 14.32 -6.43 2.81
C PRO A 161 12.86 -6.10 2.45
N HIS A 162 11.96 -6.27 3.41
CA HIS A 162 10.64 -5.67 3.43
C HIS A 162 10.62 -4.58 4.50
N LEU A 163 10.32 -3.34 4.14
CA LEU A 163 10.39 -2.24 5.10
C LEU A 163 8.98 -1.80 5.53
N ASN A 164 8.71 -1.85 6.83
CA ASN A 164 7.56 -1.21 7.48
C ASN A 164 8.00 -0.06 8.38
N PRO A 165 8.50 1.07 7.81
CA PRO A 165 9.09 2.16 8.57
C PRO A 165 8.09 3.24 9.01
N GLY A 166 6.79 3.01 8.84
CA GLY A 166 5.77 4.00 9.17
C GLY A 166 5.53 5.01 8.06
N VAL A 167 5.20 6.25 8.44
CA VAL A 167 4.89 7.33 7.48
C VAL A 167 6.14 7.84 6.77
N LEU A 168 6.12 7.77 5.45
CA LEU A 168 7.21 8.17 4.56
C LEU A 168 6.80 9.38 3.71
N SER A 169 7.71 10.33 3.57
CA SER A 169 7.64 11.37 2.54
C SER A 169 8.01 10.82 1.17
N TRP A 170 7.68 11.58 0.13
CA TRP A 170 8.07 11.30 -1.26
C TRP A 170 9.58 11.02 -1.42
N THR A 171 10.43 11.87 -0.84
CA THR A 171 11.90 11.72 -0.93
C THR A 171 12.39 10.48 -0.19
N GLU A 172 11.77 10.12 0.92
CA GLU A 172 12.15 8.93 1.68
C GLU A 172 11.74 7.64 0.96
N LEU A 173 10.55 7.62 0.32
CA LEU A 173 10.14 6.51 -0.55
C LEU A 173 11.15 6.30 -1.69
N GLN A 174 11.56 7.38 -2.40
CA GLN A 174 12.60 7.30 -3.43
C GLN A 174 13.92 6.79 -2.88
N ARG A 175 14.30 7.26 -1.67
CA ARG A 175 15.55 6.85 -1.03
C ARG A 175 15.49 5.41 -0.51
N LEU A 176 14.33 4.81 -0.26
CA LEU A 176 14.24 3.43 0.23
C LEU A 176 13.94 2.40 -0.87
N LYS A 177 13.33 2.81 -1.99
CA LYS A 177 13.03 1.92 -3.12
C LYS A 177 14.23 1.08 -3.60
N PRO A 178 15.47 1.62 -3.71
CA PRO A 178 16.60 0.84 -4.22
C PRO A 178 17.11 -0.26 -3.27
N VAL A 179 16.60 -0.36 -2.06
CA VAL A 179 17.09 -1.31 -1.03
C VAL A 179 16.01 -2.28 -0.56
N ALA A 180 14.79 -2.17 -1.07
CA ALA A 180 13.66 -2.98 -0.63
C ALA A 180 12.73 -3.30 -1.82
N PRO A 181 12.57 -4.57 -2.20
CA PRO A 181 11.59 -4.95 -3.23
C PRO A 181 10.14 -4.63 -2.82
N SER A 182 9.89 -4.48 -1.52
CA SER A 182 8.56 -4.25 -0.97
C SER A 182 8.63 -3.36 0.28
N MET A 183 7.64 -2.49 0.45
CA MET A 183 7.46 -1.68 1.65
C MET A 183 6.01 -1.73 2.10
N GLY A 184 5.71 -1.31 3.33
CA GLY A 184 4.35 -1.40 3.82
C GLY A 184 3.99 -0.44 4.95
N ILE A 185 2.69 -0.16 5.02
CA ILE A 185 2.07 0.54 6.14
C ILE A 185 0.60 0.10 6.24
N MET A 186 0.14 -0.34 7.40
CA MET A 186 -1.29 -0.62 7.62
C MET A 186 -2.09 0.68 7.55
N LEU A 187 -3.16 0.77 6.76
CA LEU A 187 -4.06 1.93 6.83
C LEU A 187 -4.81 1.95 8.18
N GLU A 188 -5.06 0.76 8.74
CA GLU A 188 -5.85 0.49 9.95
C GLU A 188 -7.33 0.83 9.76
N THR A 189 -7.66 2.10 9.54
CA THR A 189 -9.01 2.62 9.37
C THR A 189 -9.00 4.02 8.76
N THR A 190 -10.07 4.40 8.06
CA THR A 190 -10.33 5.78 7.63
C THR A 190 -11.20 6.58 8.60
N ALA A 191 -11.61 5.99 9.73
CA ALA A 191 -12.46 6.65 10.71
C ALA A 191 -11.70 7.75 11.49
N THR A 192 -11.79 9.00 11.04
CA THR A 192 -11.09 10.14 11.66
C THR A 192 -11.34 10.25 13.15
N ARG A 193 -12.57 9.99 13.62
CA ARG A 193 -12.93 10.06 15.05
C ARG A 193 -12.07 9.15 15.94
N LEU A 194 -11.65 7.98 15.43
CA LEU A 194 -10.83 7.03 16.19
C LEU A 194 -9.40 7.54 16.42
N PHE A 195 -8.97 8.50 15.60
CA PHE A 195 -7.70 9.22 15.75
C PHE A 195 -7.89 10.54 16.52
N SER A 196 -8.91 11.33 16.19
CA SER A 196 -9.04 12.72 16.68
C SER A 196 -9.71 12.86 18.05
N GLU A 197 -10.56 11.92 18.45
CA GLU A 197 -11.32 12.03 19.71
C GLU A 197 -10.57 11.42 20.90
N LEU A 198 -10.69 12.06 22.06
CA LEU A 198 -10.08 11.59 23.30
C LEU A 198 -10.56 10.17 23.63
N GLY A 199 -9.62 9.27 23.89
CA GLY A 199 -9.91 7.86 24.16
C GLY A 199 -10.00 6.97 22.91
N GLY A 200 -9.95 7.55 21.71
CA GLY A 200 -9.84 6.79 20.45
C GLY A 200 -8.53 5.99 20.37
N PRO A 201 -8.50 4.88 19.62
CA PRO A 201 -7.34 3.99 19.51
C PRO A 201 -6.07 4.67 18.96
N GLY A 202 -6.24 5.70 18.13
CA GLY A 202 -5.14 6.48 17.53
C GLY A 202 -4.89 7.82 18.22
N PHE A 203 -5.62 8.17 19.28
CA PHE A 203 -5.50 9.46 19.93
C PHE A 203 -4.08 9.71 20.45
N GLY A 204 -3.50 10.87 20.14
CA GLY A 204 -2.11 11.21 20.49
C GLY A 204 -1.04 10.51 19.65
N SER A 205 -1.40 9.92 18.51
CA SER A 205 -0.49 9.29 17.54
C SER A 205 -0.58 9.99 16.19
N PRO A 206 0.21 11.05 15.93
CA PRO A 206 0.07 11.88 14.72
C PRO A 206 0.10 11.09 13.41
N ASP A 207 0.83 9.97 13.34
CA ASP A 207 0.90 9.14 12.13
C ASP A 207 -0.30 8.23 11.90
N LYS A 208 -1.26 8.24 12.82
CA LYS A 208 -2.54 7.53 12.69
C LYS A 208 -3.65 8.38 12.09
N GLU A 209 -3.36 9.61 11.65
CA GLU A 209 -4.28 10.38 10.82
C GLU A 209 -4.52 9.69 9.46
N PRO A 210 -5.77 9.35 9.10
CA PRO A 210 -6.04 8.61 7.86
C PRO A 210 -5.54 9.30 6.59
N ALA A 211 -5.65 10.62 6.51
CA ALA A 211 -5.22 11.39 5.33
C ALA A 211 -3.72 11.25 5.07
N VAL A 212 -2.90 11.25 6.13
CA VAL A 212 -1.45 11.08 6.05
C VAL A 212 -1.12 9.68 5.51
N ARG A 213 -1.76 8.63 6.04
CA ARG A 213 -1.51 7.25 5.62
C ARG A 213 -1.98 6.98 4.19
N LEU A 214 -3.15 7.50 3.80
CA LEU A 214 -3.63 7.44 2.42
C LEU A 214 -2.64 8.12 1.48
N ARG A 215 -2.08 9.28 1.86
CA ARG A 215 -1.08 9.97 1.05
C ARG A 215 0.17 9.12 0.81
N VAL A 216 0.66 8.38 1.81
CA VAL A 216 1.78 7.44 1.66
C VAL A 216 1.45 6.37 0.61
N LEU A 217 0.24 5.81 0.64
CA LEU A 217 -0.19 4.79 -0.33
C LEU A 217 -0.24 5.35 -1.76
N GLU A 218 -0.74 6.58 -1.93
CA GLU A 218 -0.77 7.26 -3.24
C GLU A 218 0.65 7.54 -3.75
N ASP A 219 1.52 8.07 -2.90
CA ASP A 219 2.90 8.42 -3.28
C ASP A 219 3.74 7.17 -3.57
N ALA A 220 3.56 6.07 -2.82
CA ALA A 220 4.18 4.78 -3.11
C ALA A 220 3.78 4.26 -4.50
N GLY A 221 2.49 4.34 -4.83
CA GLY A 221 1.98 3.96 -6.15
C GLY A 221 2.57 4.80 -7.28
N ARG A 222 2.63 6.13 -7.10
CA ARG A 222 3.24 7.05 -8.08
C ARG A 222 4.74 6.80 -8.29
N LEU A 223 5.45 6.36 -7.26
CA LEU A 223 6.88 6.03 -7.33
C LEU A 223 7.15 4.59 -7.75
N ALA A 224 6.11 3.84 -8.13
CA ALA A 224 6.19 2.42 -8.45
C ALA A 224 6.91 1.63 -7.35
N VAL A 225 6.51 1.83 -6.09
CA VAL A 225 6.95 1.01 -4.95
C VAL A 225 5.86 -0.04 -4.68
N PRO A 226 6.17 -1.34 -4.76
CA PRO A 226 5.25 -2.39 -4.34
C PRO A 226 4.93 -2.22 -2.86
N PHE A 227 3.65 -2.03 -2.54
CA PHE A 227 3.25 -1.59 -1.21
C PHE A 227 2.23 -2.53 -0.56
N THR A 228 2.47 -2.82 0.72
CA THR A 228 1.58 -3.58 1.59
C THR A 228 0.75 -2.63 2.43
N THR A 229 -0.56 -2.87 2.52
CA THR A 229 -1.43 -2.14 3.44
C THR A 229 -2.51 -3.03 4.01
N GLY A 230 -3.47 -2.48 4.74
CA GLY A 230 -4.48 -3.26 5.40
C GLY A 230 -5.34 -2.48 6.36
N ILE A 231 -6.33 -3.16 6.93
CA ILE A 231 -7.22 -2.64 7.96
C ILE A 231 -7.10 -3.47 9.23
N LEU A 232 -7.42 -2.84 10.36
CA LEU A 232 -7.51 -3.50 11.66
C LEU A 232 -8.98 -3.54 12.09
N VAL A 233 -9.45 -4.76 12.33
CA VAL A 233 -10.84 -5.08 12.63
C VAL A 233 -11.04 -5.12 14.13
N GLY A 234 -12.02 -4.38 14.65
CA GLY A 234 -12.43 -4.42 16.05
C GLY A 234 -11.70 -3.43 16.97
N ILE A 235 -11.26 -2.29 16.43
CA ILE A 235 -10.65 -1.20 17.22
C ILE A 235 -11.63 -0.10 17.59
N GLY A 236 -12.91 -0.29 17.29
CA GLY A 236 -13.99 0.66 17.58
C GLY A 236 -14.62 1.28 16.33
N GLU A 237 -14.21 0.85 15.14
CA GLU A 237 -14.80 1.24 13.87
C GLU A 237 -16.19 0.60 13.69
N THR A 238 -17.09 1.35 13.07
CA THR A 238 -18.39 0.83 12.62
C THR A 238 -18.21 0.00 11.35
N ARG A 239 -19.21 -0.82 11.02
CA ARG A 239 -19.22 -1.58 9.76
C ARG A 239 -19.16 -0.67 8.53
N THR A 240 -19.79 0.50 8.58
CA THR A 240 -19.72 1.49 7.50
C THR A 240 -18.31 2.04 7.35
N GLU A 241 -17.67 2.48 8.44
CA GLU A 241 -16.29 2.98 8.41
C GLU A 241 -15.29 1.90 7.94
N ARG A 242 -15.52 0.63 8.30
CA ARG A 242 -14.75 -0.50 7.80
C ARG A 242 -14.91 -0.68 6.29
N ALA A 243 -16.14 -0.60 5.79
CA ALA A 243 -16.40 -0.64 4.36
C ALA A 243 -15.75 0.56 3.64
N GLU A 244 -15.88 1.78 4.15
CA GLU A 244 -15.23 2.98 3.61
C GLU A 244 -13.71 2.83 3.52
N SER A 245 -13.09 2.23 4.54
CA SER A 245 -11.65 1.95 4.55
C SER A 245 -11.24 1.03 3.39
N LEU A 246 -12.01 -0.04 3.13
CA LEU A 246 -11.78 -0.95 2.00
C LEU A 246 -11.97 -0.24 0.66
N PHE A 247 -12.96 0.65 0.54
CA PHE A 247 -13.17 1.43 -0.68
C PHE A 247 -12.09 2.51 -0.89
N ALA A 248 -11.54 3.08 0.18
CA ALA A 248 -10.39 3.99 0.09
C ALA A 248 -9.15 3.26 -0.43
N ILE A 249 -8.85 2.06 0.10
CA ILE A 249 -7.79 1.19 -0.42
C ILE A 249 -8.04 0.84 -1.89
N ARG A 250 -9.26 0.46 -2.24
CA ARG A 250 -9.66 0.16 -3.64
C ARG A 250 -9.41 1.36 -4.57
N LYS A 251 -9.73 2.57 -4.13
CA LYS A 251 -9.52 3.80 -4.91
C LYS A 251 -8.04 3.98 -5.24
N VAL A 252 -7.17 3.87 -4.24
CA VAL A 252 -5.71 3.98 -4.42
C VAL A 252 -5.17 2.85 -5.30
N ALA A 253 -5.58 1.60 -5.03
CA ALA A 253 -5.17 0.42 -5.80
C ALA A 253 -5.54 0.56 -7.29
N ARG A 254 -6.74 1.07 -7.61
CA ARG A 254 -7.17 1.28 -9.01
C ARG A 254 -6.46 2.44 -9.69
N ALA A 255 -6.11 3.49 -8.93
CA ALA A 255 -5.46 4.66 -9.48
C ALA A 255 -3.99 4.42 -9.82
N PHE A 256 -3.28 3.62 -9.01
CA PHE A 256 -1.83 3.51 -9.11
C PHE A 256 -1.30 2.07 -9.22
N SER A 257 -2.12 1.05 -9.00
CA SER A 257 -1.73 -0.38 -9.07
C SER A 257 -0.58 -0.81 -8.14
N GLY A 258 -0.12 0.06 -7.23
CA GLY A 258 1.03 -0.21 -6.36
C GLY A 258 0.74 -1.03 -5.10
N ILE A 259 -0.54 -1.18 -4.73
CA ILE A 259 -0.92 -2.02 -3.60
C ILE A 259 -0.90 -3.48 -4.05
N GLN A 260 0.09 -4.24 -3.59
CA GLN A 260 0.28 -5.64 -3.96
C GLN A 260 -0.51 -6.59 -3.07
N GLU A 261 -0.70 -6.21 -1.80
CA GLU A 261 -1.43 -7.00 -0.81
C GLU A 261 -2.21 -6.11 0.17
N VAL A 262 -3.35 -6.64 0.62
CA VAL A 262 -4.20 -6.05 1.66
C VAL A 262 -4.38 -7.04 2.80
N ILE A 263 -3.89 -6.67 3.98
CA ILE A 263 -4.00 -7.43 5.22
C ILE A 263 -5.30 -7.05 5.92
N VAL A 264 -6.15 -8.04 6.20
CA VAL A 264 -7.30 -7.89 7.09
C VAL A 264 -6.92 -8.53 8.42
N GLN A 265 -6.51 -7.71 9.38
CA GLN A 265 -6.05 -8.16 10.68
C GLN A 265 -7.13 -7.91 11.73
N ASN A 266 -7.34 -8.85 12.65
CA ASN A 266 -8.18 -8.66 13.83
C ASN A 266 -7.38 -8.04 14.99
N PHE A 267 -8.05 -7.17 15.74
CA PHE A 267 -7.59 -6.71 17.04
C PHE A 267 -7.58 -7.87 18.04
N ARG A 268 -6.50 -7.93 18.82
CA ARG A 268 -6.36 -8.79 20.00
C ARG A 268 -5.97 -7.92 21.18
N ALA A 269 -6.72 -8.05 22.27
CA ALA A 269 -6.51 -7.30 23.49
C ALA A 269 -5.21 -7.73 24.16
N LYS A 270 -4.47 -6.74 24.66
CA LYS A 270 -3.15 -6.97 25.26
C LYS A 270 -3.07 -6.29 26.61
N PRO A 271 -2.60 -6.99 27.67
CA PRO A 271 -2.62 -6.47 29.04
C PRO A 271 -1.94 -5.11 29.21
N ASP A 272 -0.84 -4.89 28.49
CA ASP A 272 0.01 -3.69 28.60
C ASP A 272 -0.41 -2.55 27.66
N THR A 273 -1.69 -2.48 27.29
CA THR A 273 -2.23 -1.45 26.39
C THR A 273 -3.39 -0.69 27.03
N ALA A 274 -3.66 0.52 26.53
CA ALA A 274 -4.83 1.28 26.96
C ALA A 274 -6.16 0.60 26.55
N MET A 275 -6.11 -0.26 25.54
CA MET A 275 -7.24 -1.07 25.06
C MET A 275 -7.29 -2.49 25.67
N ARG A 276 -6.58 -2.76 26.78
CA ARG A 276 -6.56 -4.09 27.40
C ARG A 276 -7.94 -4.65 27.78
N ASP A 277 -8.90 -3.77 28.07
CA ASP A 277 -10.26 -4.11 28.52
C ASP A 277 -11.27 -4.15 27.35
N VAL A 278 -10.81 -3.94 26.10
CA VAL A 278 -11.60 -4.07 24.88
C VAL A 278 -11.62 -5.54 24.47
N ALA A 279 -12.78 -6.08 24.05
CA ALA A 279 -12.88 -7.46 23.61
C ALA A 279 -12.11 -7.71 22.30
N ASP A 280 -11.55 -8.91 22.15
CA ASP A 280 -10.98 -9.39 20.89
C ASP A 280 -12.00 -9.28 19.75
N ALA A 281 -11.51 -9.03 18.54
CA ALA A 281 -12.34 -9.10 17.36
C ALA A 281 -12.81 -10.54 17.11
N ASP A 282 -14.13 -10.70 16.96
CA ASP A 282 -14.80 -11.96 16.66
C ASP A 282 -14.31 -12.56 15.33
N LEU A 283 -14.05 -13.87 15.31
CA LEU A 283 -13.49 -14.56 14.13
C LEU A 283 -14.50 -14.66 12.98
N VAL A 284 -15.80 -14.73 13.29
CA VAL A 284 -16.83 -14.66 12.25
C VAL A 284 -16.88 -13.27 11.62
N GLU A 285 -16.71 -12.23 12.42
CA GLU A 285 -16.58 -10.85 11.93
C GLU A 285 -15.32 -10.63 11.08
N LEU A 286 -14.19 -11.23 11.47
CA LEU A 286 -12.97 -11.25 10.66
C LEU A 286 -13.23 -11.92 9.32
N ALA A 287 -13.81 -13.13 9.30
CA ALA A 287 -14.10 -13.87 8.08
C ALA A 287 -15.05 -13.11 7.14
N ALA A 288 -16.12 -12.50 7.69
CA ALA A 288 -17.01 -11.64 6.91
C ALA A 288 -16.25 -10.43 6.31
N THR A 289 -15.31 -9.85 7.05
CA THR A 289 -14.50 -8.73 6.57
C THR A 289 -13.54 -9.15 5.46
N VAL A 290 -12.86 -10.30 5.59
CA VAL A 290 -12.01 -10.87 4.53
C VAL A 290 -12.81 -11.11 3.25
N ALA A 291 -14.01 -11.70 3.38
CA ALA A 291 -14.88 -11.95 2.23
C ALA A 291 -15.36 -10.66 1.56
N VAL A 292 -15.76 -9.65 2.33
CA VAL A 292 -16.12 -8.34 1.78
C VAL A 292 -14.91 -7.66 1.13
N ALA A 293 -13.72 -7.73 1.73
CA ALA A 293 -12.49 -7.22 1.13
C ALA A 293 -12.22 -7.87 -0.23
N ARG A 294 -12.36 -9.20 -0.35
CA ARG A 294 -12.24 -9.94 -1.62
C ARG A 294 -13.21 -9.47 -2.68
N LEU A 295 -14.47 -9.25 -2.33
CA LEU A 295 -15.48 -8.78 -3.27
C LEU A 295 -15.27 -7.31 -3.68
N VAL A 296 -14.82 -6.46 -2.77
CA VAL A 296 -14.60 -5.01 -3.02
C VAL A 296 -13.33 -4.78 -3.84
N LEU A 297 -12.23 -5.44 -3.48
CA LEU A 297 -10.91 -5.26 -4.10
C LEU A 297 -10.76 -6.09 -5.39
N GLY A 298 -11.57 -7.13 -5.54
CA GLY A 298 -11.67 -7.95 -6.74
C GLY A 298 -10.68 -9.12 -6.78
N PRO A 299 -10.62 -9.83 -7.93
CA PRO A 299 -9.83 -11.05 -8.07
C PRO A 299 -8.31 -10.81 -8.10
N GLY A 300 -7.86 -9.65 -8.59
CA GLY A 300 -6.43 -9.36 -8.75
C GLY A 300 -5.68 -9.07 -7.45
N MET A 301 -6.36 -8.57 -6.42
CA MET A 301 -5.73 -8.17 -5.15
C MET A 301 -5.33 -9.40 -4.33
N ARG A 302 -4.17 -9.36 -3.68
CA ARG A 302 -3.76 -10.40 -2.73
C ARG A 302 -4.31 -10.06 -1.36
N ILE A 303 -4.98 -11.01 -0.70
CA ILE A 303 -5.67 -10.76 0.57
C ILE A 303 -5.15 -11.74 1.61
N GLN A 304 -4.74 -11.17 2.74
CA GLN A 304 -4.17 -11.88 3.87
C GLN A 304 -5.00 -11.71 5.12
N ALA A 305 -4.93 -12.70 5.99
CA ALA A 305 -5.29 -12.59 7.39
C ALA A 305 -4.22 -13.32 8.22
N PRO A 306 -3.69 -12.72 9.30
CA PRO A 306 -2.58 -13.31 10.05
C PRO A 306 -2.94 -14.68 10.65
N PRO A 307 -2.20 -15.76 10.31
CA PRO A 307 -2.60 -17.12 10.67
C PRO A 307 -2.36 -17.45 12.15
N ASN A 308 -1.53 -16.67 12.85
CA ASN A 308 -1.33 -16.78 14.30
C ASN A 308 -2.47 -16.15 15.12
N LEU A 309 -3.35 -15.36 14.49
CA LEU A 309 -4.40 -14.61 15.17
C LEU A 309 -5.81 -15.21 15.00
N VAL A 310 -5.93 -16.46 14.55
CA VAL A 310 -7.23 -17.07 14.21
C VAL A 310 -7.63 -18.31 14.99
N ASP A 311 -6.94 -18.66 16.09
CA ASP A 311 -7.31 -19.75 17.00
C ASP A 311 -7.77 -21.03 16.25
N ASP A 312 -6.91 -21.54 15.34
CA ASP A 312 -7.12 -22.73 14.48
C ASP A 312 -8.17 -22.63 13.36
N GLN A 313 -8.79 -21.47 13.15
CA GLN A 313 -9.83 -21.24 12.12
C GLN A 313 -9.26 -21.07 10.69
N TYR A 314 -8.30 -21.91 10.29
CA TYR A 314 -7.66 -21.84 8.97
C TYR A 314 -8.65 -22.07 7.81
N ASP A 315 -9.52 -23.08 7.92
CA ASP A 315 -10.53 -23.39 6.90
C ASP A 315 -11.48 -22.21 6.68
N LEU A 316 -11.91 -21.56 7.76
CA LEU A 316 -12.80 -20.40 7.70
C LEU A 316 -12.18 -19.26 6.89
N LEU A 317 -10.89 -18.95 7.10
CA LEU A 317 -10.21 -17.91 6.33
C LEU A 317 -10.01 -18.28 4.85
N LEU A 318 -9.67 -19.54 4.56
CA LEU A 318 -9.55 -20.03 3.19
C LEU A 318 -10.88 -19.94 2.43
N ARG A 319 -12.00 -20.25 3.11
CA ARG A 319 -13.36 -20.07 2.60
C ARG A 319 -13.74 -18.59 2.46
N ALA A 320 -13.22 -17.73 3.34
CA ALA A 320 -13.41 -16.28 3.24
C ALA A 320 -12.68 -15.64 2.05
N GLY A 321 -11.76 -16.36 1.40
CA GLY A 321 -11.15 -15.94 0.15
C GLY A 321 -9.79 -15.25 0.30
N ILE A 322 -9.07 -15.53 1.39
CA ILE A 322 -7.62 -15.29 1.38
C ILE A 322 -6.96 -16.11 0.27
N ASP A 323 -5.89 -15.58 -0.31
CA ASP A 323 -5.00 -16.30 -1.21
C ASP A 323 -3.55 -16.30 -0.74
N ASP A 324 -3.31 -15.77 0.46
CA ASP A 324 -2.00 -15.66 1.06
C ASP A 324 -2.10 -15.67 2.59
N TRP A 325 -1.22 -16.43 3.25
CA TRP A 325 -1.11 -16.52 4.71
C TRP A 325 -0.22 -15.43 5.32
N GLY A 326 0.41 -14.59 4.50
CA GLY A 326 1.33 -13.55 4.93
C GLY A 326 2.71 -14.07 5.32
N GLY A 327 3.45 -13.25 6.06
CA GLY A 327 4.82 -13.55 6.50
C GLY A 327 4.85 -14.45 7.72
N VAL A 328 5.43 -15.65 7.60
CA VAL A 328 5.57 -16.64 8.68
C VAL A 328 7.05 -16.85 8.99
N SER A 329 7.43 -16.81 10.27
CA SER A 329 8.82 -16.97 10.67
C SER A 329 9.06 -18.27 11.43
N PRO A 330 10.04 -19.10 11.01
CA PRO A 330 10.49 -20.25 11.78
C PRO A 330 11.57 -19.89 12.84
N VAL A 331 12.02 -18.63 12.88
CA VAL A 331 13.17 -18.21 13.71
C VAL A 331 12.74 -17.20 14.78
N THR A 332 12.11 -16.10 14.35
CA THR A 332 11.80 -14.97 15.22
C THR A 332 10.32 -14.98 15.62
N PRO A 333 9.97 -14.58 16.86
CA PRO A 333 8.57 -14.45 17.26
C PRO A 333 7.87 -13.32 16.48
N ASP A 334 6.54 -13.26 16.59
CA ASP A 334 5.80 -12.06 16.22
C ASP A 334 6.05 -11.00 17.31
N HIS A 335 6.87 -9.99 17.04
CA HIS A 335 7.13 -8.95 18.03
C HIS A 335 5.95 -7.99 18.24
N VAL A 336 4.95 -8.00 17.35
CA VAL A 336 3.72 -7.22 17.50
C VAL A 336 2.72 -7.96 18.38
N ASN A 337 2.60 -9.28 18.23
CA ASN A 337 1.74 -10.15 19.04
C ASN A 337 2.57 -11.30 19.67
N PRO A 338 3.49 -11.01 20.60
CA PRO A 338 4.42 -12.00 21.15
C PRO A 338 3.74 -13.15 21.88
N GLU A 339 2.51 -12.95 22.35
CA GLU A 339 1.65 -13.94 22.97
C GLU A 339 1.00 -14.93 21.96
N ARG A 340 1.11 -14.67 20.66
CA ARG A 340 0.54 -15.48 19.56
C ARG A 340 1.65 -15.89 18.57
N PRO A 341 2.36 -17.01 18.84
CA PRO A 341 3.48 -17.44 18.01
C PRO A 341 3.05 -17.78 16.58
N TRP A 342 3.99 -17.69 15.65
CA TRP A 342 3.78 -18.14 14.27
C TRP A 342 3.41 -19.63 14.25
N PRO A 343 2.43 -20.05 13.42
CA PRO A 343 2.19 -21.46 13.19
C PRO A 343 3.39 -22.09 12.49
N VAL A 344 3.58 -23.38 12.71
CA VAL A 344 4.60 -24.16 12.00
C VAL A 344 4.20 -24.28 10.52
N ILE A 345 5.15 -24.13 9.60
CA ILE A 345 4.86 -24.05 8.16
C ILE A 345 4.23 -25.36 7.66
N GLU A 346 4.67 -26.50 8.19
CA GLU A 346 4.12 -27.83 7.89
C GLU A 346 2.64 -27.95 8.32
N GLU A 347 2.25 -27.30 9.41
CA GLU A 347 0.86 -27.23 9.85
C GLU A 347 0.01 -26.41 8.88
N LEU A 348 0.50 -25.23 8.47
CA LEU A 348 -0.15 -24.41 7.44
C LEU A 348 -0.30 -25.19 6.11
N ALA A 349 0.72 -25.95 5.71
CA ALA A 349 0.67 -26.78 4.51
C ALA A 349 -0.42 -27.85 4.63
N ARG A 350 -0.52 -28.51 5.79
CA ARG A 350 -1.56 -29.52 6.07
C ARG A 350 -2.96 -28.92 6.01
N HIS A 351 -3.20 -27.77 6.64
CA HIS A 351 -4.51 -27.11 6.60
C HIS A 351 -4.87 -26.64 5.19
N THR A 352 -3.90 -26.06 4.46
CA THR A 352 -4.07 -25.64 3.06
C THR A 352 -4.43 -26.83 2.17
N SER A 353 -3.72 -27.95 2.31
CA SER A 353 -3.97 -29.18 1.56
C SER A 353 -5.32 -29.83 1.91
N ALA A 354 -5.71 -29.85 3.19
CA ALA A 354 -7.00 -30.37 3.62
C ALA A 354 -8.19 -29.61 3.02
N ALA A 355 -8.00 -28.32 2.74
CA ALA A 355 -8.97 -27.46 2.05
C ALA A 355 -8.91 -27.56 0.51
N GLY A 356 -8.05 -28.42 -0.05
CA GLY A 356 -7.91 -28.64 -1.49
C GLY A 356 -6.95 -27.69 -2.22
N PHE A 357 -6.12 -26.95 -1.49
CA PHE A 357 -5.13 -26.02 -2.06
C PHE A 357 -3.70 -26.54 -1.91
N THR A 358 -2.78 -25.97 -2.68
CA THR A 358 -1.33 -26.17 -2.52
C THR A 358 -0.72 -24.94 -1.87
N LEU A 359 0.10 -25.14 -0.83
CA LEU A 359 0.87 -24.06 -0.23
C LEU A 359 2.16 -23.82 -1.04
N ALA A 360 2.44 -22.58 -1.42
CA ALA A 360 3.68 -22.20 -2.09
C ALA A 360 4.35 -21.00 -1.41
N GLU A 361 5.68 -21.00 -1.35
CA GLU A 361 6.42 -19.86 -0.83
C GLU A 361 6.51 -18.76 -1.91
N ARG A 362 6.30 -17.50 -1.52
CA ARG A 362 6.54 -16.32 -2.37
C ARG A 362 7.72 -15.51 -1.86
N LEU A 363 8.21 -14.61 -2.70
CA LEU A 363 9.11 -13.54 -2.27
C LEU A 363 8.34 -12.41 -1.58
N THR A 364 9.08 -11.43 -1.06
CA THR A 364 8.49 -10.27 -0.41
C THR A 364 7.68 -9.38 -1.36
N ALA A 365 8.03 -9.38 -2.64
CA ALA A 365 7.25 -8.76 -3.71
C ALA A 365 6.57 -9.86 -4.55
N TYR A 366 5.30 -9.64 -4.94
CA TYR A 366 4.57 -10.59 -5.79
C TYR A 366 5.07 -10.58 -7.25
N PRO A 367 4.86 -11.66 -8.03
CA PRO A 367 5.38 -11.78 -9.39
C PRO A 367 5.18 -10.57 -10.32
N PRO A 368 4.01 -9.90 -10.36
CA PRO A 368 3.81 -8.72 -11.22
C PRO A 368 4.71 -7.52 -10.88
N TYR A 369 5.25 -7.48 -9.66
CA TYR A 369 6.07 -6.40 -9.12
C TYR A 369 7.57 -6.71 -9.19
N LEU A 370 7.95 -7.87 -9.73
CA LEU A 370 9.35 -8.24 -9.91
C LEU A 370 9.94 -7.64 -11.19
N GLN A 371 9.22 -6.80 -11.93
CA GLN A 371 9.70 -6.18 -13.17
C GLN A 371 9.76 -4.66 -13.04
N GLU A 372 10.50 -4.00 -13.93
CA GLU A 372 10.45 -2.53 -14.02
C GLU A 372 9.03 -2.07 -14.41
N PRO A 373 8.56 -0.90 -13.93
CA PRO A 373 9.28 0.07 -13.08
C PRO A 373 9.19 -0.23 -11.57
N TRP A 374 8.60 -1.34 -11.17
CA TRP A 374 8.35 -1.68 -9.76
C TRP A 374 9.60 -2.07 -8.99
N LEU A 375 10.42 -2.94 -9.60
CA LEU A 375 11.67 -3.39 -9.00
C LEU A 375 12.83 -2.48 -9.45
N ASP A 376 13.55 -1.90 -8.48
CA ASP A 376 14.78 -1.15 -8.78
C ASP A 376 15.84 -2.07 -9.41
N PRO A 377 16.56 -1.63 -10.45
CA PRO A 377 17.61 -2.44 -11.10
C PRO A 377 18.68 -2.97 -10.15
N ARG A 378 19.01 -2.25 -9.06
CA ARG A 378 19.97 -2.72 -8.04
C ARG A 378 19.50 -3.98 -7.31
N LEU A 379 18.19 -4.22 -7.26
CA LEU A 379 17.59 -5.38 -6.58
C LEU A 379 17.43 -6.59 -7.50
N ARG A 380 17.56 -6.42 -8.83
CA ARG A 380 17.41 -7.49 -9.82
C ARG A 380 18.27 -8.72 -9.50
N PRO A 381 19.60 -8.60 -9.25
CA PRO A 381 20.42 -9.79 -8.98
C PRO A 381 20.06 -10.51 -7.69
N HIS A 382 19.49 -9.79 -6.71
CA HIS A 382 19.07 -10.37 -5.43
C HIS A 382 17.74 -11.12 -5.57
N VAL A 383 16.78 -10.55 -6.31
CA VAL A 383 15.49 -11.18 -6.60
C VAL A 383 15.66 -12.41 -7.48
N ASP A 384 16.42 -12.30 -8.58
CA ASP A 384 16.62 -13.40 -9.53
C ASP A 384 17.32 -14.60 -8.89
N ALA A 385 18.15 -14.37 -7.85
CA ALA A 385 18.80 -15.42 -7.09
C ALA A 385 17.85 -16.27 -6.25
N LEU A 386 16.64 -15.79 -6.00
CA LEU A 386 15.66 -16.39 -5.10
C LEU A 386 14.34 -16.72 -5.79
N ALA A 387 14.11 -16.19 -6.98
CA ALA A 387 12.89 -16.39 -7.76
C ALA A 387 12.97 -17.66 -8.62
N ALA A 388 11.88 -18.43 -8.63
CA ALA A 388 11.64 -19.45 -9.64
C ALA A 388 11.11 -18.80 -10.94
N PRO A 389 11.06 -19.52 -12.08
CA PRO A 389 10.49 -19.00 -13.33
C PRO A 389 9.03 -18.51 -13.23
N SER A 390 8.29 -18.98 -12.23
CA SER A 390 6.93 -18.52 -11.92
C SER A 390 6.87 -17.15 -11.23
N GLY A 391 8.02 -16.60 -10.83
CA GLY A 391 8.14 -15.41 -9.97
C GLY A 391 7.87 -15.68 -8.49
N LEU A 392 7.44 -16.89 -8.11
CA LEU A 392 7.40 -17.32 -6.71
C LEU A 392 8.81 -17.64 -6.20
N ALA A 393 8.93 -17.91 -4.90
CA ALA A 393 10.22 -18.29 -4.33
C ALA A 393 10.67 -19.65 -4.83
N ASP A 394 11.94 -19.78 -5.24
CA ASP A 394 12.55 -21.07 -5.52
C ASP A 394 12.80 -21.83 -4.19
N PRO A 395 12.20 -23.02 -3.98
CA PRO A 395 12.41 -23.80 -2.76
C PRO A 395 13.85 -24.33 -2.61
N ALA A 396 14.58 -24.48 -3.72
CA ALA A 396 15.98 -24.92 -3.72
C ALA A 396 16.95 -23.77 -3.48
N ALA A 397 16.56 -22.53 -3.77
CA ALA A 397 17.40 -21.37 -3.57
C ALA A 397 17.76 -21.18 -2.09
N ARG A 398 19.01 -20.77 -1.86
CA ARG A 398 19.50 -20.35 -0.55
C ARG A 398 19.96 -18.90 -0.66
N PRO A 399 19.53 -18.03 0.26
CA PRO A 399 19.97 -16.65 0.24
C PRO A 399 21.48 -16.61 0.52
N VAL A 400 22.19 -15.91 -0.35
CA VAL A 400 23.63 -15.67 -0.25
C VAL A 400 23.84 -14.21 -0.56
N GLY A 401 24.68 -13.56 0.24
CA GLY A 401 25.04 -12.16 0.10
C GLY A 401 25.54 -11.82 -1.31
N ARG A 402 25.11 -10.66 -1.82
CA ARG A 402 25.49 -10.15 -3.16
C ARG A 402 25.79 -8.65 -3.07
N PRO A 403 26.79 -8.12 -3.79
CA PRO A 403 27.07 -6.70 -3.77
C PRO A 403 25.84 -5.86 -4.14
N TRP A 404 25.51 -4.86 -3.33
CA TRP A 404 24.48 -3.89 -3.63
C TRP A 404 25.15 -2.74 -4.40
N GLN A 405 25.33 -2.96 -5.70
CA GLN A 405 25.87 -1.95 -6.60
C GLN A 405 24.95 -1.78 -7.79
N GLU A 406 24.97 -0.57 -8.36
CA GLU A 406 24.38 -0.38 -9.68
C GLU A 406 25.18 -1.21 -10.68
N PRO A 407 24.53 -2.02 -11.55
CA PRO A 407 25.26 -2.85 -12.50
C PRO A 407 26.21 -1.99 -13.35
N ASP A 408 27.51 -2.29 -13.33
CA ASP A 408 28.48 -1.63 -14.20
C ASP A 408 28.10 -1.85 -15.68
N GLY A 409 27.95 -0.77 -16.45
CA GLY A 409 27.91 -0.81 -17.91
C GLY A 409 26.67 -1.43 -18.57
N GLY A 410 25.48 -0.83 -18.39
CA GLY A 410 24.40 -0.96 -19.39
C GLY A 410 23.35 -2.07 -19.16
N GLY A 411 23.06 -2.44 -17.91
CA GLY A 411 21.93 -3.31 -17.59
C GLY A 411 20.55 -2.69 -17.89
N LEU A 412 20.48 -1.36 -17.96
CA LEU A 412 19.42 -0.67 -18.69
C LEU A 412 19.83 -0.72 -20.17
N ALA A 413 19.29 -1.68 -20.93
CA ALA A 413 19.30 -1.55 -22.37
C ALA A 413 18.62 -0.23 -22.70
N ALA A 414 19.38 0.73 -23.22
CA ALA A 414 18.90 2.04 -23.59
C ALA A 414 17.68 1.92 -24.51
N SER A 415 16.47 2.06 -23.98
CA SER A 415 15.23 2.01 -24.76
C SER A 415 14.84 3.39 -25.31
N GLY A 416 15.79 4.33 -25.38
CA GLY A 416 15.61 5.69 -25.86
C GLY A 416 16.91 6.28 -26.40
N ARG A 417 16.87 7.53 -26.89
CA ARG A 417 18.04 8.23 -27.41
C ARG A 417 19.03 8.57 -26.30
N VAL A 418 19.98 7.67 -26.04
CA VAL A 418 21.09 7.87 -25.09
C VAL A 418 22.26 8.66 -25.65
N ASP A 419 22.25 8.91 -26.95
CA ASP A 419 23.27 9.67 -27.67
C ASP A 419 22.92 11.16 -27.83
N LEU A 420 21.89 11.67 -27.13
CA LEU A 420 21.47 13.08 -27.22
C LEU A 420 22.62 14.07 -27.04
N HIS A 421 23.56 13.76 -26.14
CA HIS A 421 24.76 14.57 -25.90
C HIS A 421 25.72 14.65 -27.10
N VAL A 422 25.57 13.75 -28.09
CA VAL A 422 26.32 13.73 -29.35
C VAL A 422 25.43 14.21 -30.50
N THR A 423 24.21 13.67 -30.60
CA THR A 423 23.31 13.90 -31.73
C THR A 423 22.67 15.29 -31.73
N ILE A 424 22.50 15.93 -30.57
CA ILE A 424 22.03 17.33 -30.51
C ILE A 424 23.02 18.25 -31.21
N ASP A 425 24.32 18.04 -31.00
CA ASP A 425 25.37 18.91 -31.53
C ASP A 425 25.73 18.58 -32.99
N SER A 426 25.58 17.32 -33.42
CA SER A 426 25.86 16.90 -34.79
C SER A 426 24.67 17.01 -35.76
N THR A 427 23.44 16.88 -35.28
CA THR A 427 22.23 16.77 -36.11
C THR A 427 21.02 17.58 -35.60
N GLY A 428 20.97 17.96 -34.33
CA GLY A 428 19.74 18.40 -33.66
C GLY A 428 19.39 19.90 -33.72
N ARG A 429 20.23 20.76 -34.32
CA ARG A 429 19.99 22.22 -34.38
C ARG A 429 19.79 22.78 -35.79
N SER A 430 19.21 22.01 -36.72
CA SER A 430 18.97 22.49 -38.08
C SER A 430 17.52 22.91 -38.39
N ALA A 431 16.59 22.75 -37.44
CA ALA A 431 15.19 23.12 -37.61
C ALA A 431 14.60 23.77 -36.35
N ASP A 432 13.61 24.63 -36.55
CA ASP A 432 12.95 25.45 -35.49
C ASP A 432 12.07 24.62 -34.54
N ARG A 433 11.82 23.34 -34.86
CA ARG A 433 11.01 22.40 -34.06
C ARG A 433 11.62 21.00 -34.06
N ARG A 434 11.38 20.26 -32.97
CA ARG A 434 11.70 18.82 -32.87
C ARG A 434 10.86 18.02 -33.87
N THR A 435 11.47 17.08 -34.56
CA THR A 435 10.81 16.22 -35.55
C THR A 435 10.01 15.06 -34.93
N ASP A 436 10.19 14.79 -33.63
CA ASP A 436 9.55 13.71 -32.86
C ASP A 436 8.56 14.24 -31.81
N PHE A 437 8.02 15.44 -32.03
CA PHE A 437 7.14 16.12 -31.08
C PHE A 437 5.90 15.29 -30.71
N ASP A 438 5.26 14.67 -31.71
CA ASP A 438 4.04 13.88 -31.53
C ASP A 438 4.29 12.51 -30.87
N ASP A 439 5.50 11.95 -31.04
CA ASP A 439 5.90 10.69 -30.39
C ASP A 439 6.24 10.89 -28.90
N VAL A 440 6.80 12.06 -28.54
CA VAL A 440 7.23 12.36 -27.17
C VAL A 440 6.07 12.87 -26.31
N TYR A 441 5.13 13.63 -26.88
CA TYR A 441 4.03 14.24 -26.16
C TYR A 441 2.67 13.61 -26.42
N GLY A 442 2.59 12.62 -27.32
CA GLY A 442 1.37 11.90 -27.68
C GLY A 442 0.52 12.65 -28.71
N ASP A 443 -0.29 11.89 -29.45
CA ASP A 443 -1.27 12.41 -30.41
C ASP A 443 -2.45 13.07 -29.67
N TRP A 444 -2.50 14.40 -29.70
CA TRP A 444 -3.52 15.20 -29.03
C TRP A 444 -4.92 15.00 -29.61
N ASP A 445 -5.06 14.46 -30.83
CA ASP A 445 -6.37 14.14 -31.42
C ASP A 445 -7.03 12.94 -30.72
N SER A 446 -6.26 12.12 -29.98
CA SER A 446 -6.78 10.99 -29.20
C SER A 446 -7.54 11.39 -27.91
N LEU A 447 -7.52 12.69 -27.55
CA LEU A 447 -8.17 13.23 -26.34
C LEU A 447 -9.62 13.70 -26.58
N GLN A 448 -10.18 13.54 -27.79
CA GLN A 448 -11.56 13.94 -28.05
C GLN A 448 -12.58 12.94 -27.45
N VAL A 449 -13.09 13.26 -26.26
CA VAL A 449 -14.22 12.58 -25.64
C VAL A 449 -15.53 13.29 -26.04
N PRO A 450 -16.61 12.57 -26.44
CA PRO A 450 -17.88 13.22 -26.77
C PRO A 450 -18.51 13.83 -25.51
N ALA A 451 -18.79 15.14 -25.56
CA ALA A 451 -19.40 15.86 -24.45
C ALA A 451 -20.89 15.53 -24.29
N PRO A 452 -21.35 15.09 -23.11
CA PRO A 452 -22.78 14.99 -22.82
C PRO A 452 -23.38 16.39 -22.64
N VAL A 453 -24.62 16.59 -23.10
CA VAL A 453 -25.36 17.83 -22.89
C VAL A 453 -25.86 17.85 -21.44
N ILE A 454 -25.11 18.54 -20.56
CA ILE A 454 -25.47 18.73 -19.15
C ILE A 454 -26.06 20.14 -18.97
N ARG A 455 -27.17 20.24 -18.23
CA ARG A 455 -27.77 21.53 -17.85
C ARG A 455 -26.98 22.13 -16.69
N LEU A 456 -26.29 23.24 -16.95
CA LEU A 456 -25.62 24.07 -15.94
C LEU A 456 -26.59 24.52 -14.83
N ALA A 457 -26.10 24.55 -13.58
CA ALA A 457 -26.77 25.20 -12.46
C ALA A 457 -27.00 26.69 -12.77
N GLY A 458 -28.14 27.25 -12.33
CA GLY A 458 -28.59 28.59 -12.72
C GLY A 458 -27.60 29.71 -12.38
N ASP A 459 -26.96 29.62 -11.20
CA ASP A 459 -26.05 30.64 -10.69
C ASP A 459 -24.71 30.64 -11.44
N VAL A 460 -24.16 29.46 -11.74
CA VAL A 460 -22.95 29.32 -12.57
C VAL A 460 -23.20 29.84 -13.98
N ARG A 461 -24.36 29.54 -14.56
CA ARG A 461 -24.73 30.07 -15.89
C ARG A 461 -24.82 31.59 -15.90
N ALA A 462 -25.41 32.19 -14.87
CA ALA A 462 -25.53 33.64 -14.77
C ALA A 462 -24.16 34.31 -14.59
N ALA A 463 -23.28 33.71 -13.78
CA ALA A 463 -21.90 34.18 -13.60
C ALA A 463 -21.09 34.07 -14.91
N LEU A 464 -21.19 32.95 -15.64
CA LEU A 464 -20.52 32.77 -16.93
C LEU A 464 -21.01 33.77 -17.99
N ALA A 465 -22.32 34.02 -18.05
CA ALA A 465 -22.86 35.03 -18.96
C ALA A 465 -22.32 36.44 -18.64
N ARG A 466 -22.23 36.78 -17.35
CA ARG A 466 -21.65 38.06 -16.93
C ARG A 466 -20.16 38.14 -17.23
N ALA A 467 -19.42 37.05 -17.04
CA ALA A 467 -17.99 36.97 -17.35
C ALA A 467 -17.69 37.14 -18.85
N ALA A 468 -18.60 36.67 -19.72
CA ALA A 468 -18.49 36.86 -21.16
C ALA A 468 -18.68 38.32 -21.59
N ASP A 469 -19.60 39.04 -20.95
CA ASP A 469 -19.91 40.44 -21.30
C ASP A 469 -18.97 41.45 -20.63
N ASP A 470 -18.56 41.20 -19.38
CA ASP A 470 -17.75 42.10 -18.56
C ASP A 470 -16.90 41.31 -17.54
N PRO A 471 -15.76 40.75 -17.98
CA PRO A 471 -14.91 39.90 -17.15
C PRO A 471 -14.28 40.64 -15.97
N ALA A 472 -14.18 41.98 -16.02
CA ALA A 472 -13.66 42.80 -14.93
C ALA A 472 -14.75 43.21 -13.91
N GLY A 473 -16.03 43.09 -14.27
CA GLY A 473 -17.18 43.57 -13.50
C GLY A 473 -17.98 42.48 -12.77
N LEU A 474 -17.35 41.34 -12.47
CA LEU A 474 -17.91 40.26 -11.66
C LEU A 474 -17.93 40.64 -10.17
N THR A 475 -19.00 40.27 -9.45
CA THR A 475 -19.07 40.40 -7.99
C THR A 475 -18.39 39.23 -7.28
N ASP A 476 -18.02 39.39 -6.01
CA ASP A 476 -17.41 38.31 -5.20
C ASP A 476 -18.25 37.03 -5.18
N GLY A 477 -19.58 37.14 -5.07
CA GLY A 477 -20.48 35.97 -5.12
C GLY A 477 -20.54 35.30 -6.49
N GLN A 478 -20.32 36.05 -7.58
CA GLN A 478 -20.19 35.48 -8.92
C GLN A 478 -18.83 34.78 -9.09
N TYR A 479 -17.74 35.35 -8.57
CA TYR A 479 -16.45 34.67 -8.52
C TYR A 479 -16.53 33.37 -7.70
N GLU A 480 -17.18 33.39 -6.54
CA GLU A 480 -17.41 32.20 -5.71
C GLU A 480 -18.20 31.13 -6.49
N SER A 481 -19.23 31.52 -7.23
CA SER A 481 -20.00 30.61 -8.06
C SER A 481 -19.17 29.98 -9.19
N LEU A 482 -18.22 30.73 -9.77
CA LEU A 482 -17.31 30.22 -10.80
C LEU A 482 -16.29 29.21 -10.25
N PHE A 483 -15.90 29.29 -8.97
CA PHE A 483 -15.05 28.26 -8.34
C PHE A 483 -15.71 26.88 -8.26
N ALA A 484 -17.05 26.82 -8.34
CA ALA A 484 -17.80 25.58 -8.39
C ALA A 484 -18.03 25.05 -9.82
N ALA A 485 -17.48 25.71 -10.85
CA ALA A 485 -17.62 25.27 -12.23
C ALA A 485 -16.85 23.97 -12.48
N ASP A 486 -17.54 22.95 -12.97
CA ASP A 486 -16.98 21.67 -13.38
C ASP A 486 -17.46 21.27 -14.79
N GLY A 487 -16.78 20.27 -15.39
CA GLY A 487 -17.13 19.73 -16.69
C GLY A 487 -17.34 20.82 -17.77
N PRO A 488 -18.49 20.84 -18.49
CA PRO A 488 -18.75 21.86 -19.52
C PRO A 488 -18.76 23.31 -19.01
N ALA A 489 -19.09 23.55 -17.74
CA ALA A 489 -19.06 24.90 -17.17
C ALA A 489 -17.62 25.42 -17.07
N LEU A 490 -16.71 24.52 -16.67
CA LEU A 490 -15.29 24.80 -16.56
C LEU A 490 -14.67 25.06 -17.93
N GLU A 491 -15.06 24.31 -18.96
CA GLU A 491 -14.59 24.54 -20.34
C GLU A 491 -14.95 25.95 -20.83
N VAL A 492 -16.18 26.40 -20.58
CA VAL A 492 -16.61 27.77 -20.91
C VAL A 492 -15.83 28.81 -20.11
N LEU A 493 -15.61 28.56 -18.81
CA LEU A 493 -14.81 29.45 -17.97
C LEU A 493 -13.37 29.56 -18.46
N CYS A 494 -12.75 28.44 -18.82
CA CYS A 494 -11.39 28.38 -19.36
C CYS A 494 -11.29 29.14 -20.69
N ALA A 495 -12.28 29.00 -21.58
CA ALA A 495 -12.33 29.74 -22.84
C ALA A 495 -12.40 31.26 -22.60
N LEU A 496 -13.29 31.71 -21.70
CA LEU A 496 -13.40 33.13 -21.34
C LEU A 496 -12.11 33.65 -20.69
N ALA A 497 -11.47 32.86 -19.85
CA ALA A 497 -10.18 33.22 -19.24
C ALA A 497 -9.06 33.31 -20.28
N ASP A 498 -9.05 32.40 -21.28
CA ASP A 498 -8.10 32.47 -22.39
C ASP A 498 -8.33 33.69 -23.28
N ASP A 499 -9.59 34.06 -23.55
CA ASP A 499 -9.93 35.28 -24.28
C ASP A 499 -9.40 36.52 -23.54
N VAL A 500 -9.64 36.63 -22.22
CA VAL A 500 -9.10 37.72 -21.39
C VAL A 500 -7.57 37.74 -21.41
N ARG A 501 -6.92 36.58 -21.27
CA ARG A 501 -5.46 36.46 -21.36
C ARG A 501 -4.98 36.91 -22.74
N ARG A 502 -5.62 36.48 -23.82
CA ARG A 502 -5.26 36.81 -25.20
C ARG A 502 -5.37 38.31 -25.47
N ASP A 503 -6.45 38.94 -25.00
CA ASP A 503 -6.63 40.39 -25.08
C ASP A 503 -5.58 41.15 -24.28
N THR A 504 -5.12 40.59 -23.16
CA THR A 504 -4.17 41.24 -22.26
C THR A 504 -2.71 41.08 -22.69
N VAL A 505 -2.31 39.89 -23.14
CA VAL A 505 -0.90 39.53 -23.39
C VAL A 505 -0.63 38.94 -24.77
N GLY A 506 -1.63 38.91 -25.67
CA GLY A 506 -1.52 38.40 -27.03
C GLY A 506 -1.46 36.87 -27.12
N ASP A 507 -1.17 36.32 -28.30
CA ASP A 507 -1.14 34.86 -28.52
C ASP A 507 0.09 34.16 -27.93
N THR A 508 1.11 34.92 -27.53
CA THR A 508 2.38 34.36 -27.03
C THR A 508 2.29 34.05 -25.54
N VAL A 509 2.24 32.76 -25.20
CA VAL A 509 2.37 32.29 -23.82
C VAL A 509 3.86 32.15 -23.48
N THR A 510 4.30 32.82 -22.42
CA THR A 510 5.70 32.76 -21.95
C THR A 510 5.84 31.73 -20.83
N TYR A 511 7.00 31.07 -20.77
CA TYR A 511 7.36 30.17 -19.67
C TYR A 511 8.80 30.43 -19.26
N VAL A 512 9.14 30.08 -18.02
CA VAL A 512 10.52 30.12 -17.52
C VAL A 512 10.98 28.68 -17.26
N VAL A 513 12.16 28.34 -17.77
CA VAL A 513 12.83 27.10 -17.39
C VAL A 513 13.46 27.32 -16.02
N ASN A 514 12.89 26.70 -14.99
CA ASN A 514 13.45 26.71 -13.64
C ASN A 514 13.99 25.32 -13.28
N ARG A 515 14.77 25.25 -12.20
CA ARG A 515 15.32 24.00 -11.64
C ARG A 515 14.59 23.72 -10.32
N ASN A 516 13.31 23.36 -10.42
CA ASN A 516 12.55 22.78 -9.31
C ASN A 516 12.50 21.27 -9.42
#